data_AF-H0TLI6-F1
#
_entry.id   AF-H0TLI6-F1
#
_cell.length_a   1.000
_cell.length_b   1.000
_cell.length_c   1.000
_cell.angle_alpha   90.00
_cell.angle_beta   90.00
_cell.angle_gamma   90.00
#
_symmetry.space_group_name_H-M   'P 1'
#
loop_
_entity.id
_entity.type
_entity.pdbx_description
1 polymer ?
#
loop_
_entity_poly.entity_id
_entity_poly.type
_entity_poly.pdbx_seq_one_letter_code
_entity_poly.pdbx_strand_id
1 'polypeptide(L)'
;MKQKIPASAIAGIKNFHVAAAAHAAEMRSWRAHMARVEDDQKNDVPIERRHVAYPRPRAHPLIESVLDENDDLNFEVVDYGPTTAERLAARKAELMSEVSLAESRAIDAVVPPGKRRLFNLRETAIRTADNAKATELFEANSGLLKKITGAVLTTDQIAARVEAERAPEDTTLLKAQDERRERIAAIEMAAAQAHHDIEGLTAETIGSWKLPTF
;
A
#
# COMPACT_ATOMS: atom_id res chain seq x y z
N MET A 1 26.60 10.27 28.59
CA MET A 1 25.62 9.63 27.68
C MET A 1 25.59 10.44 26.40
N LYS A 2 25.73 9.82 25.21
CA LYS A 2 25.72 10.55 23.93
C LYS A 2 24.34 11.11 23.65
N GLN A 3 24.24 12.34 23.18
CA GLN A 3 22.97 12.90 22.72
C GLN A 3 22.54 12.22 21.43
N LYS A 4 21.33 11.67 21.40
CA LYS A 4 20.76 11.08 20.18
C LYS A 4 20.10 12.16 19.35
N ILE A 5 20.51 12.32 18.09
CA ILE A 5 19.97 13.30 17.17
C ILE A 5 19.40 12.60 15.94
N PRO A 6 18.16 12.90 15.53
CA PRO A 6 17.59 12.31 14.32
C PRO A 6 18.34 12.78 13.08
N ALA A 7 18.63 11.86 12.15
CA ALA A 7 19.28 12.17 10.87
C ALA A 7 18.54 13.27 10.08
N SER A 8 17.21 13.33 10.19
CA SER A 8 16.38 14.37 9.58
C SER A 8 16.64 15.78 10.13
N ALA A 9 17.02 15.92 11.40
CA ALA A 9 17.32 17.23 11.98
C ALA A 9 18.65 17.82 11.49
N ILE A 10 19.61 16.97 11.10
CA ILE A 10 20.90 17.41 10.58
C ILE A 10 20.91 17.57 9.06
N ALA A 11 19.94 16.99 8.34
CA ALA A 11 19.85 17.04 6.88
C ALA A 11 19.73 18.48 6.33
N GLY A 12 19.14 19.40 7.11
CA GLY A 12 19.04 20.83 6.75
C GLY A 12 20.33 21.63 6.98
N ILE A 13 21.33 21.07 7.66
CA ILE A 13 22.58 21.77 8.00
C ILE A 13 23.69 21.25 7.08
N LYS A 14 24.11 22.11 6.14
CA LYS A 14 25.18 21.77 5.19
C LYS A 14 26.45 21.38 5.94
N ASN A 15 26.95 20.17 5.66
CA ASN A 15 28.16 19.62 6.27
C ASN A 15 28.15 19.64 7.81
N PHE A 16 27.01 19.30 8.44
CA PHE A 16 26.82 19.32 9.90
C PHE A 16 28.03 18.84 10.72
N HIS A 17 28.58 17.66 10.39
CA HIS A 17 29.73 17.08 11.11
C HIS A 17 30.98 17.97 11.02
N VAL A 18 31.24 18.56 9.85
CA VAL A 18 32.39 19.46 9.64
C VAL A 18 32.16 20.77 10.39
N ALA A 19 30.94 21.32 10.33
CA ALA A 19 30.59 22.55 11.03
C ALA A 19 30.68 22.38 12.56
N ALA A 20 30.26 21.23 13.08
CA ALA A 20 30.36 20.90 14.50
C ALA A 20 31.82 20.73 14.95
N ALA A 21 32.65 20.04 14.16
CA ALA A 21 34.07 19.90 14.45
C ALA A 21 34.82 21.25 14.40
N ALA A 22 34.48 22.11 13.44
CA ALA A 22 35.05 23.45 13.35
C ALA A 22 34.67 24.31 14.56
N HIS A 23 33.40 24.27 14.97
CA HIS A 23 32.93 25.01 16.14
C HIS A 23 33.54 24.50 17.45
N ALA A 24 33.72 23.18 17.61
CA ALA A 24 34.45 22.58 18.73
C ALA A 24 35.88 23.12 18.84
N ALA A 25 36.60 23.20 17.73
CA ALA A 25 37.96 23.74 17.70
C ALA A 25 38.00 25.24 18.05
N GLU A 26 37.02 26.00 17.56
CA GLU A 26 36.87 27.43 17.86
C GLU A 26 36.59 27.67 19.35
N MET A 27 35.69 26.87 19.94
CA MET A 27 35.33 26.91 21.36
C MET A 27 36.53 26.60 22.26
N ARG A 28 37.31 25.55 21.95
CA ARG A 28 38.54 25.23 22.70
C ARG A 28 39.57 26.35 22.63
N SER A 29 39.74 26.96 21.45
CA SER A 29 40.64 28.10 21.25
C SER A 29 40.19 29.32 22.06
N TRP A 30 38.89 29.58 22.08
CA TRP A 30 38.29 30.64 22.89
C TRP A 30 38.50 30.40 24.39
N ARG A 31 38.24 29.20 24.91
CA ARG A 31 38.47 28.87 26.33
C ARG A 31 39.94 29.03 26.72
N ALA A 32 40.86 28.54 25.89
CA ALA A 32 42.29 28.71 26.11
C ALA A 32 42.70 30.19 26.14
N HIS A 33 42.11 31.02 25.27
CA HIS A 33 42.32 32.46 25.29
C HIS A 33 41.76 33.12 26.55
N MET A 34 40.52 32.81 26.92
CA MET A 34 39.90 33.36 28.13
C MET A 34 40.64 32.96 29.41
N ALA A 35 41.23 31.77 29.46
CA ALA A 35 42.11 31.36 30.55
C ALA A 35 43.37 32.24 30.65
N ARG A 36 43.99 32.60 29.52
CA ARG A 36 45.11 33.57 29.50
C ARG A 36 44.67 34.98 29.92
N VAL A 37 43.50 35.41 29.46
CA VAL A 37 42.92 36.69 29.87
C VAL A 37 42.72 36.72 31.38
N GLU A 38 42.27 35.62 32.00
CA GLU A 38 42.08 35.49 33.44
C GLU A 38 43.43 35.50 34.20
N ASP A 39 44.43 34.78 33.69
CA ASP A 39 45.78 34.74 34.26
C ASP A 39 46.47 36.12 34.25
N ASP A 40 46.36 36.85 33.14
CA ASP A 40 46.89 38.23 33.03
C ASP A 40 46.27 39.18 34.08
N GLN A 41 45.00 38.97 34.47
CA GLN A 41 44.36 39.79 35.51
C GLN A 41 44.89 39.45 36.91
N LYS A 42 45.23 38.18 37.14
CA LYS A 42 45.79 37.71 38.42
C LYS A 42 47.24 38.16 38.61
N ASN A 43 47.98 38.27 37.51
CA ASN A 43 49.43 38.56 37.50
C ASN A 43 49.78 40.05 37.23
N ASP A 44 48.80 40.95 37.27
CA ASP A 44 48.96 42.41 37.09
C ASP A 44 49.76 42.81 35.83
N VAL A 45 49.47 42.15 34.71
CA VAL A 45 50.13 42.42 33.43
C VAL A 45 49.75 43.83 32.95
N PRO A 46 50.72 44.68 32.53
CA PRO A 46 50.43 46.01 32.00
C PRO A 46 49.39 45.98 30.88
N ILE A 47 48.46 46.94 30.90
CA ILE A 47 47.29 47.00 29.98
C ILE A 47 47.69 46.85 28.51
N GLU A 48 48.83 47.43 28.12
CA GLU A 48 49.36 47.39 26.75
C GLU A 48 49.76 45.99 26.27
N ARG A 49 49.99 45.04 27.19
CA ARG A 49 50.42 43.65 26.91
C ARG A 49 49.37 42.61 27.29
N ARG A 50 48.27 43.03 27.92
CA ARG A 50 47.23 42.15 28.42
C ARG A 50 46.33 41.64 27.29
N HIS A 51 45.99 40.36 27.35
CA HIS A 51 45.01 39.77 26.44
C HIS A 51 43.62 40.39 26.68
N VAL A 52 42.91 40.68 25.58
CA VAL A 52 41.56 41.26 25.63
C VAL A 52 40.51 40.14 25.51
N ALA A 53 39.52 40.16 26.40
CA ALA A 53 38.38 39.25 26.32
C ALA A 53 37.56 39.53 25.04
N TYR A 54 37.10 38.47 24.38
CA TYR A 54 36.23 38.59 23.21
C TYR A 54 35.02 37.65 23.34
N PRO A 55 33.90 37.95 22.65
CA PRO A 55 32.65 37.23 22.84
C PRO A 55 32.80 35.75 22.45
N ARG A 56 32.04 34.89 23.13
CA ARG A 56 31.97 33.46 22.83
C ARG A 56 31.53 33.24 21.37
N PRO A 57 32.22 32.39 20.60
CA PRO A 57 31.76 31.94 19.30
C PRO A 57 30.33 31.38 19.35
N ARG A 58 29.52 31.64 18.33
CA ARG A 58 28.16 31.12 18.22
C ARG A 58 27.98 30.34 16.93
N ALA A 59 27.23 29.24 17.01
CA ALA A 59 26.88 28.40 15.88
C ALA A 59 25.37 28.14 15.83
N HIS A 60 24.95 27.28 14.90
CA HIS A 60 23.57 26.80 14.88
C HIS A 60 23.23 26.10 16.21
N PRO A 61 22.02 26.26 16.78
CA PRO A 61 21.68 25.67 18.09
C PRO A 61 21.96 24.16 18.19
N LEU A 62 21.71 23.40 17.11
CA LEU A 62 22.03 21.96 17.05
C LEU A 62 23.53 21.65 17.03
N ILE A 63 24.37 22.56 16.53
CA ILE A 63 25.83 22.42 16.57
C ILE A 63 26.33 22.73 17.99
N GLU A 64 25.76 23.73 18.65
CA GLU A 64 26.13 24.04 20.04
C GLU A 64 25.70 22.93 21.00
N SER A 65 24.55 22.30 20.77
CA SER A 65 24.03 21.26 21.67
C SER A 65 24.85 19.95 21.63
N VAL A 66 25.59 19.68 20.55
CA VAL A 66 26.38 18.44 20.42
C VAL A 66 27.74 18.48 21.11
N LEU A 67 28.15 19.64 21.61
CA LEU A 67 29.38 19.81 22.37
C LEU A 67 29.13 19.49 23.83
N ASP A 68 30.02 18.71 24.44
CA ASP A 68 30.01 18.48 25.88
C ASP A 68 30.70 19.59 26.67
N GLU A 69 30.84 19.40 27.98
CA GLU A 69 31.50 20.35 28.86
C GLU A 69 32.97 20.59 28.49
N ASN A 70 33.62 19.73 27.73
CA ASN A 70 35.01 19.86 27.27
C ASN A 70 35.13 20.38 25.83
N ASP A 71 34.02 20.80 25.23
CA ASP A 71 33.90 21.13 23.80
C ASP A 71 34.23 19.94 22.87
N ASP A 72 34.08 18.70 23.35
CA ASP A 72 34.20 17.51 22.53
C ASP A 72 32.84 17.10 21.96
N LEU A 73 32.84 16.50 20.77
CA LEU A 73 31.63 16.06 20.09
C LEU A 73 31.03 14.83 20.80
N ASN A 74 29.85 14.97 21.39
CA ASN A 74 29.20 13.93 22.18
C ASN A 74 27.77 13.62 21.69
N PHE A 75 27.66 13.15 20.45
CA PHE A 75 26.38 12.79 19.84
C PHE A 75 26.41 11.46 19.07
N GLU A 76 25.22 10.93 18.82
CA GLU A 76 24.95 9.76 18.00
C GLU A 76 23.82 10.12 17.03
N VAL A 77 24.05 9.97 15.72
CA VAL A 77 23.01 10.18 14.71
C VAL A 77 22.17 8.91 14.63
N VAL A 78 20.86 9.05 14.86
CA VAL A 78 19.90 7.95 14.77
C VAL A 78 19.02 8.19 13.55
N ASP A 79 18.94 7.21 12.64
CA ASP A 79 17.97 7.26 11.55
C ASP A 79 16.63 6.71 12.05
N TYR A 80 15.65 7.61 12.20
CA TYR A 80 14.26 7.26 12.55
C TYR A 80 13.38 7.11 11.30
N GLY A 81 13.97 7.14 10.10
CA GLY A 81 13.23 6.91 8.87
C GLY A 81 12.68 5.49 8.78
N PRO A 82 11.70 5.25 7.89
CA PRO A 82 11.18 3.91 7.68
C PRO A 82 12.30 3.01 7.16
N THR A 83 12.40 1.83 7.77
CA THR A 83 13.34 0.77 7.39
C THR A 83 13.10 0.34 5.94
N THR A 84 14.08 -0.31 5.33
CA THR A 84 13.94 -0.86 3.97
C THR A 84 12.78 -1.84 3.87
N ALA A 85 12.53 -2.63 4.92
CA ALA A 85 11.41 -3.55 5.01
C ALA A 85 10.05 -2.81 5.08
N GLU A 86 9.95 -1.73 5.87
CA GLU A 86 8.74 -0.93 5.94
C GLU A 86 8.44 -0.21 4.62
N ARG A 87 9.46 0.33 3.95
CA ARG A 87 9.30 0.92 2.62
C ARG A 87 8.84 -0.11 1.58
N LEU A 88 9.41 -1.31 1.63
CA LEU A 88 9.02 -2.42 0.76
C LEU A 88 7.55 -2.82 1.00
N ALA A 89 7.16 -3.01 2.26
CA ALA A 89 5.79 -3.33 2.64
C ALA A 89 4.79 -2.26 2.19
N ALA A 90 5.12 -0.98 2.40
CA ALA A 90 4.30 0.15 1.95
C ALA A 90 4.11 0.14 0.42
N ARG A 91 5.19 -0.09 -0.34
CA ARG A 91 5.10 -0.17 -1.80
C ARG A 91 4.32 -1.39 -2.28
N LYS A 92 4.44 -2.55 -1.63
CA LYS A 92 3.59 -3.72 -1.94
C LYS A 92 2.12 -3.43 -1.73
N ALA A 93 1.76 -2.80 -0.61
CA ALA A 93 0.38 -2.41 -0.32
C ALA A 93 -0.18 -1.44 -1.39
N GLU A 94 0.64 -0.50 -1.86
CA GLU A 94 0.28 0.40 -2.96
C GLU A 94 0.01 -0.37 -4.26
N LEU A 95 0.91 -1.28 -4.66
CA LEU A 95 0.72 -2.11 -5.86
C LEU A 95 -0.54 -2.99 -5.77
N MET A 96 -0.82 -3.58 -4.59
CA MET A 96 -2.06 -4.34 -4.38
C MET A 96 -3.31 -3.47 -4.52
N SER A 97 -3.24 -2.22 -4.05
CA SER A 97 -4.34 -1.25 -4.23
C SER A 97 -4.53 -0.90 -5.71
N GLU A 98 -3.44 -0.72 -6.46
CA GLU A 98 -3.49 -0.49 -7.92
C GLU A 98 -4.13 -1.68 -8.66
N VAL A 99 -3.76 -2.92 -8.31
CA VAL A 99 -4.38 -4.14 -8.87
C VAL A 99 -5.88 -4.18 -8.57
N SER A 100 -6.27 -3.98 -7.32
CA SER A 100 -7.69 -4.01 -6.91
C SER A 100 -8.53 -2.96 -7.64
N LEU A 101 -7.97 -1.77 -7.87
CA LEU A 101 -8.63 -0.70 -8.63
C LEU A 101 -8.76 -1.06 -10.12
N ALA A 102 -7.72 -1.65 -10.70
CA ALA A 102 -7.71 -2.06 -12.10
C ALA A 102 -8.66 -3.23 -12.37
N GLU A 103 -8.69 -4.23 -11.48
CA GLU A 103 -9.68 -5.31 -11.46
C GLU A 103 -11.10 -4.74 -11.43
N SER A 104 -11.40 -3.85 -10.49
CA SER A 104 -12.72 -3.23 -10.37
C SER A 104 -13.15 -2.52 -11.66
N ARG A 105 -12.23 -1.77 -12.29
CA ARG A 105 -12.49 -1.09 -13.57
C ARG A 105 -12.73 -2.08 -14.70
N ALA A 106 -11.99 -3.18 -14.75
CA ALA A 106 -12.16 -4.21 -15.77
C ALA A 106 -13.52 -4.93 -15.61
N ILE A 107 -13.91 -5.27 -14.38
CA ILE A 107 -15.23 -5.87 -14.09
C ILE A 107 -16.36 -4.88 -14.43
N ASP A 108 -16.20 -3.58 -14.11
CA ASP A 108 -17.15 -2.53 -14.48
C ASP A 108 -17.29 -2.36 -15.99
N ALA A 109 -16.20 -2.59 -16.76
CA ALA A 109 -16.24 -2.57 -18.21
C ALA A 109 -16.99 -3.77 -18.81
N VAL A 110 -16.94 -4.94 -18.16
CA VAL A 110 -17.74 -6.13 -18.57
C VAL A 110 -19.21 -5.93 -18.22
N VAL A 111 -19.50 -5.54 -16.98
CA VAL A 111 -20.86 -5.31 -16.49
C VAL A 111 -20.93 -4.03 -15.66
N PRO A 112 -21.41 -2.92 -16.27
CA PRO A 112 -21.56 -1.66 -15.57
C PRO A 112 -22.47 -1.82 -14.34
N PRO A 113 -22.17 -1.14 -13.23
CA PRO A 113 -22.85 -1.34 -11.94
C PRO A 113 -24.38 -1.15 -12.04
N GLY A 114 -24.84 -0.18 -12.83
CA GLY A 114 -26.27 0.06 -13.06
C GLY A 114 -27.01 -1.09 -13.76
N LYS A 115 -26.31 -1.91 -14.55
CA LYS A 115 -26.90 -3.06 -15.27
C LYS A 115 -26.93 -4.34 -14.43
N ARG A 116 -26.03 -4.47 -13.45
CA ARG A 116 -25.90 -5.69 -12.60
C ARG A 116 -27.22 -6.08 -11.96
N ARG A 117 -27.89 -5.12 -11.30
CA ARG A 117 -29.15 -5.38 -10.61
C ARG A 117 -30.25 -5.86 -11.55
N LEU A 118 -30.40 -5.21 -12.71
CA LEU A 118 -31.42 -5.59 -13.69
C LEU A 118 -31.17 -7.00 -14.25
N PHE A 119 -29.91 -7.30 -14.57
CA PHE A 119 -29.47 -8.60 -15.04
C PHE A 119 -29.75 -9.72 -14.03
N ASN A 120 -29.43 -9.50 -12.76
CA ASN A 120 -29.69 -10.46 -11.69
C ASN A 120 -31.20 -10.69 -11.48
N LEU A 121 -32.01 -9.64 -11.56
CA LEU A 121 -33.46 -9.76 -11.45
C LEU A 121 -34.06 -10.52 -12.63
N ARG A 122 -33.60 -10.24 -13.86
CA ARG A 122 -34.03 -10.97 -15.06
C ARG A 122 -33.64 -12.45 -14.99
N GLU A 123 -32.40 -12.75 -14.62
CA GLU A 123 -31.97 -14.14 -14.44
C GLU A 123 -32.78 -14.87 -13.37
N THR A 124 -33.06 -14.20 -12.25
CA THR A 124 -33.88 -14.76 -11.18
C THR A 124 -35.31 -15.05 -11.67
N ALA A 125 -35.92 -14.10 -12.39
CA ALA A 125 -37.24 -14.29 -12.98
C ALA A 125 -37.28 -15.49 -13.95
N ILE A 126 -36.26 -15.65 -14.79
CA ILE A 126 -36.14 -16.79 -15.70
C ILE A 126 -36.02 -18.09 -14.91
N ARG A 127 -35.13 -18.16 -13.92
CA ARG A 127 -34.95 -19.36 -13.08
C ARG A 127 -36.22 -19.72 -12.29
N THR A 128 -36.95 -18.73 -11.79
CA THR A 128 -38.23 -18.95 -11.11
C THR A 128 -39.28 -19.50 -12.07
N ALA A 129 -39.36 -18.98 -13.30
CA ALA A 129 -40.26 -19.50 -14.33
C ALA A 129 -39.89 -20.94 -14.74
N ASP A 130 -38.59 -21.20 -14.98
CA ASP A 130 -38.07 -22.53 -15.30
C ASP A 130 -38.38 -23.54 -14.19
N ASN A 131 -38.18 -23.16 -12.92
CA ASN A 131 -38.51 -24.01 -11.77
C ASN A 131 -40.01 -24.30 -11.67
N ALA A 132 -40.86 -23.27 -11.84
CA ALA A 132 -42.31 -23.46 -11.84
C ALA A 132 -42.75 -24.42 -12.95
N LYS A 133 -42.15 -24.31 -14.14
CA LYS A 133 -42.42 -25.20 -15.26
C LYS A 133 -41.93 -26.62 -14.99
N ALA A 134 -40.74 -26.77 -14.41
CA ALA A 134 -40.22 -28.08 -14.00
C ALA A 134 -41.15 -28.76 -12.98
N THR A 135 -41.68 -28.01 -12.00
CA THR A 135 -42.66 -28.51 -11.03
C THR A 135 -43.97 -28.94 -11.72
N GLU A 136 -44.52 -28.11 -12.62
CA GLU A 136 -45.72 -28.44 -13.39
C GLU A 136 -45.53 -29.75 -14.20
N LEU A 137 -44.41 -29.86 -14.91
CA LEU A 137 -44.06 -31.06 -15.67
C LEU A 137 -43.87 -32.28 -14.78
N PHE A 138 -43.25 -32.12 -13.60
CA PHE A 138 -43.05 -33.19 -12.64
C PHE A 138 -44.37 -33.69 -12.06
N GLU A 139 -45.28 -32.78 -11.67
CA GLU A 139 -46.62 -33.12 -11.19
C GLU A 139 -47.43 -33.85 -12.26
N ALA A 140 -47.44 -33.33 -13.50
CA ALA A 140 -48.09 -33.99 -14.65
C ALA A 140 -47.51 -35.39 -14.93
N ASN A 141 -46.21 -35.57 -14.75
CA ASN A 141 -45.48 -36.83 -14.94
C ASN A 141 -45.70 -37.85 -13.80
N SER A 142 -46.17 -37.40 -12.64
CA SER A 142 -46.49 -38.25 -11.49
C SER A 142 -47.95 -38.75 -11.46
N GLY A 143 -48.82 -38.17 -12.29
CA GLY A 143 -50.27 -38.42 -12.33
C GLY A 143 -50.73 -39.62 -13.17
N LEU A 144 -51.93 -39.50 -13.76
CA LEU A 144 -52.64 -40.55 -14.52
C LEU A 144 -51.78 -41.15 -15.67
N LEU A 145 -50.88 -40.37 -16.26
CA LEU A 145 -49.96 -40.80 -17.32
C LEU A 145 -49.02 -41.93 -16.86
N LYS A 146 -48.43 -41.83 -15.66
CA LYS A 146 -47.63 -42.93 -15.07
C LYS A 146 -48.43 -44.23 -14.93
N LYS A 147 -49.74 -44.13 -14.66
CA LYS A 147 -50.64 -45.30 -14.54
C LYS A 147 -51.00 -45.93 -15.88
N ILE A 148 -50.90 -45.20 -16.99
CA ILE A 148 -51.35 -45.65 -18.31
C ILE A 148 -50.19 -46.05 -19.23
N THR A 149 -49.07 -45.30 -19.23
CA THR A 149 -47.97 -45.50 -20.19
C THR A 149 -46.73 -46.14 -19.58
N GLY A 150 -46.62 -46.21 -18.25
CA GLY A 150 -45.46 -46.79 -17.54
C GLY A 150 -44.14 -46.03 -17.71
N ALA A 151 -44.08 -45.02 -18.58
CA ALA A 151 -42.91 -44.20 -18.83
C ALA A 151 -43.00 -42.89 -18.03
N VAL A 152 -42.03 -42.67 -17.15
CA VAL A 152 -41.86 -41.43 -16.38
C VAL A 152 -40.71 -40.65 -17.03
N LEU A 153 -40.94 -39.38 -17.37
CA LEU A 153 -39.85 -38.51 -17.83
C LEU A 153 -38.77 -38.45 -16.74
N THR A 154 -37.51 -38.65 -17.13
CA THR A 154 -36.38 -38.45 -16.22
C THR A 154 -36.20 -36.96 -15.90
N THR A 155 -35.47 -36.66 -14.83
CA THR A 155 -35.11 -35.26 -14.49
C THR A 155 -34.45 -34.55 -15.66
N ASP A 156 -33.56 -35.24 -16.39
CA ASP A 156 -32.88 -34.69 -17.57
C ASP A 156 -33.85 -34.40 -18.72
N GLN A 157 -34.86 -35.25 -18.92
CA GLN A 157 -35.88 -35.04 -19.94
C GLN A 157 -36.81 -33.87 -19.58
N ILE A 158 -37.12 -33.69 -18.30
CA ILE A 158 -37.87 -32.52 -17.81
C ILE A 158 -37.04 -31.25 -18.03
N ALA A 159 -35.75 -31.26 -17.67
CA ALA A 159 -34.85 -30.12 -17.87
C ALA A 159 -34.72 -29.74 -19.35
N ALA A 160 -34.52 -30.72 -20.24
CA ALA A 160 -34.45 -30.50 -21.68
C ALA A 160 -35.75 -29.90 -22.24
N ARG A 161 -36.90 -30.28 -21.68
CA ARG A 161 -38.20 -29.74 -22.09
C ARG A 161 -38.42 -28.30 -21.60
N VAL A 162 -38.03 -28.00 -20.36
CA VAL A 162 -38.03 -26.63 -19.83
C VAL A 162 -37.14 -25.74 -20.69
N GLU A 163 -35.96 -26.22 -21.07
CA GLU A 163 -35.05 -25.49 -21.95
C GLU A 163 -35.63 -25.27 -23.36
N ALA A 164 -36.27 -26.29 -23.94
CA ALA A 164 -36.90 -26.19 -25.26
C ALA A 164 -38.12 -25.26 -25.29
N GLU A 165 -38.84 -25.13 -24.18
CA GLU A 165 -40.01 -24.25 -24.05
C GLU A 165 -39.62 -22.83 -23.58
N ARG A 166 -38.34 -22.57 -23.25
CA ARG A 166 -37.86 -21.25 -22.85
C ARG A 166 -37.92 -20.25 -24.01
N ALA A 167 -38.30 -19.00 -23.70
CA ALA A 167 -38.29 -17.92 -24.68
C ALA A 167 -36.86 -17.72 -25.25
N PRO A 168 -36.70 -17.48 -26.57
CA PRO A 168 -35.39 -17.36 -27.20
C PRO A 168 -34.57 -16.17 -26.66
N GLU A 169 -35.26 -15.10 -26.24
CA GLU A 169 -34.64 -13.93 -25.60
C GLU A 169 -34.01 -14.28 -24.25
N ASP A 170 -34.67 -15.12 -23.46
CA ASP A 170 -34.19 -15.54 -22.15
C ASP A 170 -33.02 -16.52 -22.27
N THR A 171 -33.05 -17.45 -23.24
CA THR A 171 -31.90 -18.30 -23.57
C THR A 171 -30.69 -17.46 -24.00
N THR A 172 -30.90 -16.44 -24.84
CA THR A 172 -29.84 -15.51 -25.25
C THR A 172 -29.29 -14.72 -24.07
N LEU A 173 -30.16 -14.25 -23.17
CA LEU A 173 -29.76 -13.52 -21.97
C LEU A 173 -28.91 -14.41 -21.05
N LEU A 174 -29.33 -15.64 -20.78
CA LEU A 174 -28.60 -16.59 -19.93
C LEU A 174 -27.21 -16.89 -20.50
N LYS A 175 -27.13 -17.21 -21.80
CA LYS A 175 -25.83 -17.42 -22.46
C LYS A 175 -24.92 -16.20 -22.32
N ALA A 176 -25.45 -15.00 -22.54
CA ALA A 176 -24.69 -13.77 -22.37
C ALA A 176 -24.29 -13.50 -20.90
N GLN A 177 -25.04 -13.99 -19.89
CA GLN A 177 -24.61 -13.93 -18.50
C GLN A 177 -23.43 -14.86 -18.24
N ASP A 178 -23.47 -16.08 -18.79
CA ASP A 178 -22.41 -17.05 -18.58
C ASP A 178 -21.10 -16.57 -19.25
N GLU A 179 -21.17 -16.03 -20.46
CA GLU A 179 -20.02 -15.37 -21.11
C GLU A 179 -19.47 -14.19 -20.27
N ARG A 180 -20.35 -13.40 -19.64
CA ARG A 180 -19.92 -12.34 -18.72
C ARG A 180 -19.22 -12.89 -17.48
N ARG A 181 -19.76 -13.96 -16.88
CA ARG A 181 -19.17 -14.62 -15.71
C ARG A 181 -17.79 -15.20 -16.02
N GLU A 182 -17.63 -15.85 -17.16
CA GLU A 182 -16.33 -16.38 -17.60
C GLU A 182 -15.30 -15.27 -17.77
N ARG A 183 -15.69 -14.14 -18.38
CA ARG A 183 -14.80 -12.98 -18.50
C ARG A 183 -14.42 -12.38 -17.14
N ILE A 184 -15.39 -12.25 -16.23
CA ILE A 184 -15.12 -11.76 -14.86
C ILE A 184 -14.18 -12.73 -14.13
N ALA A 185 -14.42 -14.04 -14.19
CA ALA A 185 -13.58 -15.04 -13.56
C ALA A 185 -12.14 -15.02 -14.10
N ALA A 186 -11.95 -14.77 -15.40
CA ALA A 186 -10.62 -14.59 -15.98
C ALA A 186 -9.91 -13.34 -15.44
N ILE A 187 -10.63 -12.24 -15.26
CA ILE A 187 -10.10 -11.00 -14.66
C ILE A 187 -9.70 -11.25 -13.19
N GLU A 188 -10.59 -11.86 -12.40
CA GLU A 188 -10.34 -12.19 -10.99
C GLU A 188 -9.13 -13.13 -10.85
N MET A 189 -8.99 -14.12 -11.73
CA MET A 189 -7.84 -15.03 -11.74
C MET A 189 -6.53 -14.30 -12.07
N ALA A 190 -6.54 -13.39 -13.06
CA ALA A 190 -5.38 -12.57 -13.39
C ALA A 190 -5.00 -11.62 -12.23
N ALA A 191 -5.98 -11.04 -11.55
CA ALA A 191 -5.76 -10.17 -10.40
C ALA A 191 -5.20 -10.95 -9.20
N ALA A 192 -5.72 -12.16 -8.95
CA ALA A 192 -5.20 -13.05 -7.92
C ALA A 192 -3.74 -13.44 -8.19
N GLN A 193 -3.39 -13.75 -9.44
CA GLN A 193 -2.01 -14.01 -9.83
C GLN A 193 -1.12 -12.77 -9.60
N ALA A 194 -1.60 -11.59 -9.97
CA ALA A 194 -0.87 -10.34 -9.75
C ALA A 194 -0.61 -10.06 -8.26
N HIS A 195 -1.60 -10.27 -7.38
CA HIS A 195 -1.42 -10.16 -5.93
C HIS A 195 -0.38 -11.16 -5.41
N HIS A 196 -0.42 -12.41 -5.90
CA HIS A 196 0.57 -13.42 -5.55
C HIS A 196 1.98 -13.01 -5.97
N ASP A 197 2.16 -12.49 -7.19
CA ASP A 197 3.45 -12.05 -7.69
C ASP A 197 4.01 -10.88 -6.87
N ILE A 198 3.16 -9.94 -6.44
CA ILE A 198 3.56 -8.80 -5.60
C ILE A 198 4.13 -9.26 -4.25
N GLU A 199 3.57 -10.31 -3.65
CA GLU A 199 4.09 -10.87 -2.40
C GLU A 199 5.52 -11.39 -2.56
N GLY A 200 5.88 -11.89 -3.74
CA GLY A 200 7.24 -12.34 -4.08
C GLY A 200 8.26 -11.23 -4.32
N LEU A 201 7.84 -9.96 -4.42
CA LEU A 201 8.75 -8.85 -4.75
C LEU A 201 9.72 -8.52 -3.61
N THR A 202 10.93 -8.11 -3.98
CA THR A 202 11.99 -7.65 -3.07
C THR A 202 12.27 -6.16 -3.28
N ALA A 203 13.10 -5.55 -2.43
CA ALA A 203 13.49 -4.15 -2.60
C ALA A 203 14.18 -3.87 -3.95
N GLU A 204 14.77 -4.88 -4.58
CA GLU A 204 15.46 -4.78 -5.86
C GLU A 204 14.50 -4.93 -7.05
N THR A 205 13.48 -5.78 -6.93
CA THR A 205 12.58 -6.13 -8.05
C THR A 205 11.29 -5.32 -8.06
N ILE A 206 10.91 -4.70 -6.94
CA ILE A 206 9.64 -3.99 -6.83
C ILE A 206 9.50 -2.79 -7.79
N GLY A 207 10.62 -2.18 -8.20
CA GLY A 207 10.63 -1.05 -9.14
C GLY A 207 10.43 -1.45 -10.60
N SER A 208 10.60 -2.72 -10.96
CA SER A 208 10.45 -3.22 -12.34
C SER A 208 9.11 -3.92 -12.59
N TRP A 209 8.34 -4.20 -11.53
CA TRP A 209 7.02 -4.80 -11.64
C TRP A 209 6.05 -3.88 -12.38
N LYS A 210 5.21 -4.46 -13.23
CA LYS A 210 4.22 -3.75 -14.02
C LYS A 210 2.85 -4.38 -13.83
N LEU A 211 1.86 -3.51 -13.71
CA LEU A 211 0.46 -3.90 -13.66
C LEU A 211 0.08 -4.69 -14.93
N PRO A 212 -0.46 -5.92 -14.82
CA PRO A 212 -0.95 -6.66 -15.98
C PRO A 212 -2.18 -5.99 -16.58
N THR A 213 -2.45 -6.31 -17.84
CA THR A 213 -3.67 -5.86 -18.53
C THR A 213 -4.76 -6.90 -18.34
N PHE A 214 -5.98 -6.44 -18.05
CA PHE A 214 -7.17 -7.24 -17.82
C PHE A 214 -8.11 -7.21 -19.04
#